data_AF-A0A1S4E621-F1
#
_entry.id   AF-A0A1S4E621-F1
#
_cell.length_a   1.000
_cell.length_b   1.000
_cell.length_c   1.000
_cell.angle_alpha   90.00
_cell.angle_beta   90.00
_cell.angle_gamma   90.00
#
_symmetry.space_group_name_H-M   'P 1'
#
loop_
_entity.id
_entity.type
_entity.pdbx_description
1 polymer ?
#
loop_
_entity_poly.entity_id
_entity_poly.type
_entity_poly.pdbx_seq_one_letter_code
_entity_poly.pdbx_strand_id
1 'polypeptide(L)'
;MTRSKLSLLSQQDHKYKVLEKEYLKMKEEMVEMKTMKDEMIEMKALMLSYLKKQTEPTEELSNATTSVLKRLNIPPMPSPSSINNNSQTKCKLLDWYGSGEIVTEGRWSSNDPTALVHHVPIGPHAIRVWVDVAKKSNAYLWRPTSEMTCIEEALGSTFAWPSDKVIISDEMESSSPED
;
A
#
# COMPACT_ATOMS: atom_id res chain seq x y z
N MET A 1 7.10 47.70 -45.70
CA MET A 1 6.21 46.99 -44.74
C MET A 1 6.64 45.53 -44.49
N THR A 2 7.93 45.21 -44.56
CA THR A 2 8.42 43.82 -44.70
C THR A 2 9.28 43.31 -43.53
N ARG A 3 10.04 44.18 -42.85
CA ARG A 3 10.96 43.76 -41.76
C ARG A 3 10.25 43.21 -40.52
N SER A 4 9.14 43.82 -40.08
CA SER A 4 8.42 43.38 -38.88
C SER A 4 7.75 42.01 -39.02
N LYS A 5 7.28 41.65 -40.23
CA LYS A 5 6.67 40.33 -40.48
C LYS A 5 7.70 39.21 -40.44
N LEU A 6 8.89 39.44 -40.98
CA LEU A 6 10.00 38.48 -40.95
C LEU A 6 10.51 38.22 -39.52
N SER A 7 10.58 39.26 -38.69
CA SER A 7 10.93 39.14 -37.26
C SER A 7 9.95 38.25 -36.50
N LEU A 8 8.64 38.43 -36.72
CA LEU A 8 7.60 37.63 -36.06
C LEU A 8 7.64 36.17 -36.50
N LEU A 9 7.81 35.92 -37.80
CA LEU A 9 7.98 34.57 -38.35
C LEU A 9 9.21 33.87 -37.75
N SER A 10 10.34 34.57 -37.65
CA SER A 10 11.56 34.02 -37.04
C SER A 10 11.38 33.70 -35.55
N GLN A 11 10.63 34.53 -34.82
CA GLN A 11 10.37 34.30 -33.39
C GLN A 11 9.42 33.10 -33.19
N GLN A 12 8.42 32.96 -34.05
CA GLN A 12 7.50 31.83 -34.03
C GLN A 12 8.22 30.51 -34.37
N ASP A 13 9.10 30.53 -35.36
CA ASP A 13 9.93 29.38 -35.74
C ASP A 13 10.86 28.94 -34.59
N HIS A 14 11.48 29.90 -33.90
CA HIS A 14 12.31 29.61 -32.74
C HIS A 14 11.49 28.99 -31.59
N LYS A 15 10.31 29.55 -31.29
CA LYS A 15 9.42 29.00 -30.26
C LYS A 15 8.97 27.57 -30.59
N TYR A 16 8.67 27.30 -31.87
CA TYR A 16 8.29 25.96 -32.31
C TYR A 16 9.45 24.96 -32.14
N LYS A 17 10.67 25.33 -32.52
CA LYS A 17 11.87 24.49 -32.34
C LYS A 17 12.16 24.17 -30.88
N VAL A 18 11.96 25.14 -29.97
CA VAL A 18 12.11 24.91 -28.53
C VAL A 18 11.06 23.91 -28.04
N LEU A 19 9.79 24.10 -28.44
CA LEU A 19 8.70 23.21 -28.06
C LEU A 19 8.89 21.78 -28.59
N GLU A 20 9.36 21.65 -29.84
CA GLU A 20 9.66 20.35 -30.45
C GLU A 20 10.78 19.61 -29.69
N LYS A 21 11.82 20.33 -29.26
CA LYS A 21 12.91 19.76 -28.45
C LYS A 21 12.42 19.27 -27.08
N GLU A 22 11.62 20.07 -26.38
CA GLU A 22 11.01 19.68 -25.10
C GLU A 22 10.10 18.45 -25.24
N TYR A 23 9.30 18.40 -26.29
CA TYR A 23 8.45 17.25 -26.59
C TYR A 23 9.27 15.99 -26.87
N LEU A 24 10.36 16.10 -27.64
CA LEU A 24 11.24 14.97 -27.93
C LEU A 24 11.91 14.44 -26.65
N LYS A 25 12.35 15.33 -25.78
CA LYS A 25 12.94 14.98 -24.48
C LYS A 25 11.93 14.25 -23.60
N MET A 26 10.71 14.77 -23.48
CA MET A 26 9.64 14.12 -22.71
C MET A 26 9.28 12.74 -23.28
N LYS A 27 9.31 12.59 -24.60
CA LYS A 27 9.07 11.31 -25.26
C LYS A 27 10.17 10.29 -24.93
N GLU A 28 11.42 10.71 -24.90
CA GLU A 28 12.56 9.87 -24.49
C GLU A 28 12.44 9.44 -23.02
N GLU A 29 12.16 10.38 -22.12
CA GLU A 29 11.93 10.11 -20.69
C GLU A 29 10.76 9.12 -20.47
N MET A 30 9.68 9.23 -21.27
CA MET A 30 8.55 8.30 -21.20
C MET A 30 8.93 6.89 -21.67
N VAL A 31 9.79 6.79 -22.69
CA VAL A 31 10.32 5.50 -23.15
C VAL A 31 11.18 4.88 -22.06
N GLU A 32 12.08 5.64 -21.44
CA GLU A 32 12.91 5.16 -20.33
C GLU A 32 12.06 4.68 -19.15
N MET A 33 11.05 5.46 -18.74
CA MET A 33 10.14 5.07 -17.66
C MET A 33 9.37 3.79 -18.00
N LYS A 34 8.96 3.64 -19.27
CA LYS A 34 8.28 2.43 -19.72
C LYS A 34 9.21 1.22 -19.68
N THR A 35 10.43 1.36 -20.16
CA THR A 35 11.45 0.30 -20.10
C THR A 35 11.71 -0.12 -18.66
N MET A 36 11.91 0.84 -17.75
CA MET A 36 12.13 0.56 -16.33
C MET A 36 10.93 -0.13 -15.68
N LYS A 37 9.70 0.23 -16.07
CA LYS A 37 8.49 -0.45 -15.62
C LYS A 37 8.44 -1.90 -16.10
N ASP A 38 8.78 -2.14 -17.37
CA ASP A 38 8.79 -3.49 -17.95
C ASP A 38 9.88 -4.36 -17.28
N GLU A 39 11.07 -3.80 -17.03
CA GLU A 39 12.13 -4.45 -16.24
C GLU A 39 11.69 -4.79 -14.81
N MET A 40 10.93 -3.89 -14.16
CA MET A 40 10.39 -4.15 -12.82
C MET A 40 9.35 -5.28 -12.83
N ILE A 41 8.54 -5.38 -13.89
CA ILE A 41 7.60 -6.48 -14.08
C ILE A 41 8.36 -7.80 -14.25
N GLU A 42 9.42 -7.81 -15.07
CA GLU A 42 10.26 -8.99 -15.27
C GLU A 42 10.97 -9.41 -13.98
N MET A 43 11.54 -8.46 -13.24
CA MET A 43 12.17 -8.71 -11.95
C MET A 43 11.16 -9.25 -10.92
N LYS A 44 9.92 -8.75 -10.93
CA LYS A 44 8.83 -9.28 -10.09
C LYS A 44 8.47 -10.72 -10.50
N ALA A 45 8.35 -11.00 -11.79
CA ALA A 45 8.08 -12.36 -12.28
C ALA A 45 9.20 -13.33 -11.90
N LEU A 46 10.47 -12.90 -12.01
CA LEU A 46 11.63 -13.68 -11.59
C LEU A 46 11.58 -13.95 -10.08
N MET A 47 11.34 -12.92 -9.26
CA MET A 47 11.21 -13.07 -7.80
C MET A 47 10.10 -14.05 -7.43
N LEU A 48 8.92 -13.94 -8.06
CA LEU A 48 7.82 -14.89 -7.87
C LEU A 48 8.21 -16.31 -8.26
N SER A 49 8.97 -16.50 -9.33
CA SER A 49 9.46 -17.83 -9.73
C SER A 49 10.46 -18.42 -8.73
N TYR A 50 11.33 -17.60 -8.14
CA TYR A 50 12.27 -18.03 -7.09
C TYR A 50 11.54 -18.40 -5.79
N LEU A 51 10.53 -17.61 -5.40
CA LEU A 51 9.65 -17.92 -4.27
C LEU A 51 8.91 -19.25 -4.52
N LYS A 52 8.33 -19.42 -5.71
CA LYS A 52 7.65 -20.66 -6.11
C LYS A 52 8.59 -21.87 -6.09
N LYS A 53 9.85 -21.71 -6.49
CA LYS A 53 10.85 -22.79 -6.46
C LYS A 53 11.24 -23.22 -5.03
N GLN A 54 11.03 -22.38 -4.03
CA GLN A 54 11.12 -22.74 -2.61
C GLN A 54 9.80 -23.33 -2.05
N THR A 55 8.72 -23.33 -2.84
CA THR A 55 7.39 -23.85 -2.49
C THR A 55 7.01 -25.05 -3.36
N GLU A 56 7.95 -25.94 -3.67
CA GLU A 56 7.60 -27.28 -4.15
C GLU A 56 7.34 -28.19 -2.93
N PRO A 57 6.16 -28.83 -2.84
CA PRO A 57 5.81 -29.69 -1.73
C PRO A 57 6.63 -30.98 -1.82
N THR A 58 7.53 -31.19 -0.85
CA THR A 58 7.97 -32.55 -0.56
C THR A 58 6.78 -33.23 0.11
N GLU A 59 6.00 -33.97 -0.68
CA GLU A 59 5.03 -34.95 -0.19
C GLU A 59 5.76 -36.06 0.56
N GLU A 60 6.24 -35.81 1.77
CA GLU A 60 6.38 -36.83 2.82
C GLU A 60 6.23 -36.15 4.19
N LEU A 61 5.01 -36.24 4.71
CA LEU A 61 4.64 -36.50 6.12
C LEU A 61 3.31 -35.82 6.51
N SER A 62 2.28 -36.00 5.69
CA SER A 62 0.89 -35.71 6.05
C SER A 62 0.25 -36.94 6.70
N ASN A 63 0.59 -37.23 7.96
CA ASN A 63 -0.24 -38.08 8.86
C ASN A 63 0.18 -38.08 10.34
N ALA A 64 0.96 -37.11 10.84
CA ALA A 64 1.46 -37.15 12.22
C ALA A 64 1.29 -35.86 13.06
N THR A 65 0.43 -34.91 12.68
CA THR A 65 0.33 -33.63 13.43
C THR A 65 -1.02 -33.32 14.07
N THR A 66 -2.02 -34.19 13.93
CA THR A 66 -3.25 -34.12 14.75
C THR A 66 -3.13 -34.77 16.13
N SER A 67 -2.02 -35.45 16.44
CA SER A 67 -1.78 -36.11 17.74
C SER A 67 -0.72 -35.44 18.63
N VAL A 68 0.10 -34.51 18.10
CA VAL A 68 1.18 -33.85 18.87
C VAL A 68 0.72 -32.58 19.58
N LEU A 69 -0.31 -31.88 19.08
CA LEU A 69 -0.86 -30.67 19.72
C LEU A 69 -1.60 -30.90 21.05
N LYS A 70 -1.74 -32.15 21.51
CA LYS A 70 -2.36 -32.48 22.81
C LYS A 70 -1.36 -32.83 23.93
N ARG A 71 -0.03 -32.67 23.72
CA ARG A 71 0.97 -33.11 24.73
C ARG A 71 2.11 -32.14 25.03
N LEU A 72 1.91 -30.84 24.86
CA LEU A 72 2.80 -29.84 25.47
C LEU A 72 1.94 -28.91 26.33
N ASN A 73 1.99 -29.11 27.64
CA ASN A 73 1.43 -28.22 28.67
C ASN A 73 2.18 -26.87 28.68
N ILE A 74 2.16 -26.14 27.56
CA ILE A 74 2.80 -24.82 27.47
C ILE A 74 1.86 -23.83 28.18
N PRO A 75 2.31 -23.17 29.27
CA PRO A 75 1.51 -22.12 29.89
C PRO A 75 1.29 -20.98 28.89
N PRO A 76 0.10 -20.33 28.88
CA PRO A 76 -0.17 -19.25 27.97
C PRO A 76 0.85 -18.12 28.21
N MET A 77 1.56 -17.74 27.15
CA MET A 77 2.50 -16.62 27.17
C MET A 77 1.76 -15.35 27.63
N PRO A 78 2.29 -14.59 28.60
CA PRO A 78 1.67 -13.34 28.99
C PRO A 78 1.73 -12.37 27.82
N SER A 79 0.55 -11.93 27.39
CA SER A 79 0.38 -10.86 26.40
C SER A 79 1.16 -9.64 26.87
N PRO A 80 1.97 -8.97 26.01
CA PRO A 80 2.59 -7.71 26.40
C PRO A 80 1.46 -6.72 26.69
N SER A 81 1.34 -6.41 27.97
CA SER A 81 0.43 -5.38 28.45
C SER A 81 1.03 -4.03 28.06
N SER A 82 0.53 -3.42 26.98
CA SER A 82 0.64 -1.98 26.79
C SER A 82 -0.75 -1.36 26.80
N ILE A 83 -1.11 -0.87 27.99
CA ILE A 83 -1.90 0.33 28.27
C ILE A 83 -3.02 0.65 27.25
N ASN A 84 -4.22 0.30 27.71
CA ASN A 84 -5.54 0.84 27.37
C ASN A 84 -5.53 2.32 26.95
N ASN A 85 -6.14 2.63 25.81
CA ASN A 85 -7.18 3.67 25.70
C ASN A 85 -8.17 3.27 24.61
N ASN A 86 -9.30 2.75 25.08
CA ASN A 86 -10.49 2.37 24.35
C ASN A 86 -11.17 3.57 23.68
N SER A 87 -10.63 3.99 22.54
CA SER A 87 -11.42 4.47 21.42
C SER A 87 -10.78 3.87 20.19
N GLN A 88 -11.41 2.84 19.63
CA GLN A 88 -11.07 2.29 18.32
C GLN A 88 -11.09 3.43 17.31
N THR A 89 -9.94 4.07 17.12
CA THR A 89 -9.86 5.34 16.39
C THR A 89 -10.16 5.02 14.95
N LYS A 90 -11.39 5.35 14.53
CA LYS A 90 -11.86 5.09 13.18
C LYS A 90 -11.01 5.91 12.23
N CYS A 91 -10.55 5.27 11.17
CA CYS A 91 -9.76 5.91 10.16
C CYS A 91 -10.24 5.51 8.77
N LYS A 92 -10.09 6.44 7.83
CA LYS A 92 -10.34 6.22 6.41
C LYS A 92 -9.00 6.26 5.69
N LEU A 93 -8.76 5.27 4.85
CA LEU A 93 -7.51 5.14 4.12
C LEU A 93 -7.69 5.60 2.69
N LEU A 94 -6.83 6.53 2.29
CA LEU A 94 -6.76 7.05 0.94
C LEU A 94 -5.93 6.10 0.08
N ASP A 95 -6.30 5.97 -1.19
CA ASP A 95 -5.50 5.28 -2.19
C ASP A 95 -4.07 5.82 -2.22
N TRP A 96 -3.11 4.92 -1.97
CA TRP A 96 -1.70 5.26 -1.92
C TRP A 96 -1.13 5.55 -3.32
N TYR A 97 -1.80 5.09 -4.39
CA TYR A 97 -1.39 5.37 -5.78
C TYR A 97 -1.80 6.77 -6.27
N GLY A 98 -2.49 7.55 -5.43
CA GLY A 98 -2.67 8.98 -5.65
C GLY A 98 -4.01 9.40 -6.26
N SER A 99 -5.02 8.53 -6.35
CA SER A 99 -6.38 8.96 -6.72
C SER A 99 -7.03 9.84 -5.65
N GLY A 100 -6.57 9.78 -4.39
CA GLY A 100 -7.17 10.49 -3.26
C GLY A 100 -8.54 9.95 -2.86
N GLU A 101 -8.95 8.81 -3.41
CA GLU A 101 -10.21 8.16 -3.06
C GLU A 101 -10.05 7.32 -1.80
N ILE A 102 -11.13 7.18 -1.02
CA ILE A 102 -11.14 6.29 0.13
C ILE A 102 -11.25 4.85 -0.35
N VAL A 103 -10.26 4.02 -0.04
CA VAL A 103 -10.21 2.60 -0.43
C VAL A 103 -10.77 1.69 0.66
N THR A 104 -10.65 2.08 1.92
CA THR A 104 -11.17 1.32 3.06
C THR A 104 -11.42 2.20 4.28
N GLU A 105 -12.33 1.74 5.14
CA GLU A 105 -12.52 2.25 6.49
C GLU A 105 -12.07 1.16 7.47
N GLY A 106 -11.45 1.60 8.56
CA GLY A 106 -10.86 0.70 9.54
C GLY A 106 -10.58 1.39 10.85
N ARG A 107 -9.76 0.73 11.67
CA ARG A 107 -9.34 1.22 12.98
C ARG A 107 -7.83 1.30 13.08
N TRP A 108 -7.34 2.43 13.57
CA TRP A 108 -5.93 2.62 13.86
C TRP A 108 -5.47 1.63 14.92
N SER A 109 -4.37 0.91 14.66
CA SER A 109 -3.78 -0.04 15.60
C SER A 109 -2.47 0.44 16.20
N SER A 110 -1.56 1.01 15.41
CA SER A 110 -0.25 1.47 15.89
C SER A 110 0.50 2.32 14.84
N ASN A 111 1.42 3.17 15.29
CA ASN A 111 2.46 3.83 14.48
C ASN A 111 3.89 3.49 14.96
N ASP A 112 4.05 2.48 15.80
CA ASP A 112 5.37 2.00 16.22
C ASP A 112 6.06 1.33 15.01
N PRO A 113 7.22 1.82 14.54
CA PRO A 113 7.94 1.24 13.41
C PRO A 113 8.27 -0.26 13.57
N THR A 114 8.34 -0.75 14.81
CA THR A 114 8.63 -2.15 15.14
C THR A 114 7.37 -3.03 15.19
N ALA A 115 6.18 -2.43 15.16
CA ALA A 115 4.93 -3.16 15.11
C ALA A 115 4.89 -4.10 13.91
N LEU A 116 4.46 -5.34 14.13
CA LEU A 116 4.45 -6.37 13.10
C LEU A 116 3.11 -6.43 12.37
N VAL A 117 3.18 -6.70 11.07
CA VAL A 117 2.11 -7.12 10.16
C VAL A 117 2.63 -8.39 9.48
N HIS A 118 2.00 -9.54 9.73
CA HIS A 118 2.45 -10.85 9.22
C HIS A 118 3.96 -11.09 9.43
N HIS A 119 4.43 -10.86 10.65
CA HIS A 119 5.84 -11.00 11.07
C HIS A 119 6.84 -9.99 10.46
N VAL A 120 6.38 -9.04 9.65
CA VAL A 120 7.21 -7.99 9.06
C VAL A 120 6.97 -6.66 9.80
N PRO A 121 8.02 -5.95 10.27
CA PRO A 121 7.88 -4.62 10.85
C PRO A 121 7.29 -3.62 9.86
N ILE A 122 6.38 -2.75 10.30
CA ILE A 122 5.78 -1.72 9.43
C ILE A 122 6.80 -0.66 8.99
N GLY A 123 7.82 -0.37 9.81
CA GLY A 123 8.86 0.60 9.52
C GLY A 123 8.41 2.07 9.69
N PRO A 124 9.32 3.03 9.46
CA PRO A 124 9.03 4.45 9.63
C PRO A 124 8.00 4.95 8.61
N HIS A 125 7.25 5.99 8.98
CA HIS A 125 6.20 6.60 8.15
C HIS A 125 5.06 5.66 7.74
N ALA A 126 4.91 4.55 8.46
CA ALA A 126 3.85 3.58 8.27
C ALA A 126 3.00 3.48 9.54
N ILE A 127 1.75 3.07 9.35
CA ILE A 127 0.83 2.75 10.42
C ILE A 127 0.30 1.34 10.21
N ARG A 128 -0.08 0.68 11.30
CA ARG A 128 -0.84 -0.56 11.27
C ARG A 128 -2.32 -0.25 11.43
N VAL A 129 -3.15 -0.79 10.56
CA VAL A 129 -4.59 -0.56 10.52
C VAL A 129 -5.32 -1.89 10.48
N TRP A 130 -6.44 -1.97 11.20
CA TRP A 130 -7.41 -3.06 11.11
C TRP A 130 -8.46 -2.71 10.06
N VAL A 131 -8.75 -3.62 9.12
CA VAL A 131 -9.77 -3.39 8.08
C VAL A 131 -11.14 -3.77 8.59
N ASP A 132 -12.08 -2.82 8.59
CA ASP A 132 -13.49 -3.10 8.91
C ASP A 132 -14.36 -3.16 7.65
N VAL A 133 -14.14 -2.25 6.68
CA VAL A 133 -14.97 -2.14 5.46
C VAL A 133 -14.10 -1.89 4.22
N ALA A 134 -14.26 -2.73 3.20
CA ALA A 134 -13.68 -2.53 1.88
C ALA A 134 -14.57 -1.60 1.06
N LYS A 135 -14.08 -0.40 0.70
CA LYS A 135 -14.78 0.50 -0.25
C LYS A 135 -14.38 0.21 -1.69
N LYS A 136 -13.12 -0.19 -1.90
CA LYS A 136 -12.57 -0.66 -3.18
C LYS A 136 -11.90 -2.01 -2.99
N SER A 137 -12.65 -3.09 -3.15
CA SER A 137 -12.20 -4.48 -2.91
C SER A 137 -10.90 -4.83 -3.64
N ASN A 138 -10.78 -4.45 -4.91
CA ASN A 138 -9.64 -4.76 -5.76
C ASN A 138 -8.47 -3.77 -5.64
N ALA A 139 -8.54 -2.77 -4.76
CA ALA A 139 -7.42 -1.86 -4.54
C ALA A 139 -6.25 -2.62 -3.92
N TYR A 140 -5.05 -2.40 -4.44
CA TYR A 140 -3.85 -3.08 -3.95
C TYR A 140 -3.43 -2.57 -2.57
N LEU A 141 -2.89 -3.46 -1.74
CA LEU A 141 -2.21 -3.06 -0.52
C LEU A 141 -0.92 -2.31 -0.85
N TRP A 142 -0.55 -1.33 -0.01
CA TRP A 142 0.71 -0.60 -0.17
C TRP A 142 1.93 -1.52 -0.05
N ARG A 143 1.84 -2.51 0.85
CA ARG A 143 2.84 -3.57 1.03
C ARG A 143 2.16 -4.93 1.06
N PRO A 144 1.95 -5.56 -0.11
CA PRO A 144 1.40 -6.90 -0.21
C PRO A 144 2.26 -7.91 0.56
N THR A 145 1.62 -8.92 1.14
CA THR A 145 2.28 -10.11 1.68
C THR A 145 1.96 -11.31 0.78
N SER A 146 2.55 -12.47 1.06
CA SER A 146 2.17 -13.71 0.37
C SER A 146 0.72 -14.14 0.64
N GLU A 147 0.10 -13.62 1.71
CA GLU A 147 -1.26 -13.97 2.13
C GLU A 147 -2.31 -12.95 1.67
N MET A 148 -1.93 -11.69 1.45
CA MET A 148 -2.85 -10.61 1.10
C MET A 148 -2.23 -9.61 0.13
N THR A 149 -2.97 -9.28 -0.92
CA THR A 149 -2.54 -8.41 -2.02
C THR A 149 -3.50 -7.26 -2.27
N CYS A 150 -4.77 -7.40 -1.90
CA CYS A 150 -5.81 -6.39 -2.07
C CYS A 150 -6.63 -6.14 -0.78
N ILE A 151 -7.44 -5.09 -0.77
CA ILE A 151 -8.24 -4.67 0.40
C ILE A 151 -9.25 -5.74 0.83
N GLU A 152 -9.88 -6.45 -0.11
CA GLU A 152 -10.84 -7.52 0.23
C GLU A 152 -10.19 -8.69 0.98
N GLU A 153 -8.97 -9.07 0.61
CA GLU A 153 -8.21 -10.14 1.28
C GLU A 153 -7.75 -9.72 2.68
N ALA A 154 -7.65 -8.40 2.93
CA ALA A 154 -7.26 -7.84 4.21
C ALA A 154 -8.43 -7.62 5.19
N LEU A 155 -9.68 -7.89 4.78
CA LEU A 155 -10.86 -7.74 5.63
C LEU A 155 -10.74 -8.58 6.91
N GLY A 156 -10.94 -7.94 8.07
CA GLY A 156 -10.81 -8.61 9.36
C GLY A 156 -9.37 -8.91 9.79
N SER A 157 -8.37 -8.38 9.09
CA SER A 157 -6.95 -8.50 9.43
C SER A 157 -6.29 -7.12 9.58
N THR A 158 -4.99 -7.13 9.88
CA THR A 158 -4.14 -5.94 9.93
C THR A 158 -3.20 -5.85 8.75
N PHE A 159 -2.94 -4.63 8.31
CA PHE A 159 -1.97 -4.34 7.24
C PHE A 159 -1.29 -3.00 7.49
N ALA A 160 -0.21 -2.75 6.75
CA ALA A 160 0.55 -1.51 6.82
C ALA A 160 0.05 -0.49 5.79
N TRP A 161 -0.06 0.78 6.20
CA TRP A 161 -0.43 1.90 5.32
C TRP A 161 0.48 3.10 5.51
N PRO A 162 0.71 3.95 4.48
CA PRO A 162 1.46 5.18 4.64
C PRO A 162 0.76 6.13 5.62
N SER A 163 1.49 6.70 6.57
CA SER A 163 0.90 7.60 7.58
C SER A 163 0.28 8.87 7.00
N ASP A 164 0.75 9.33 5.84
CA ASP A 164 0.24 10.52 5.14
C ASP A 164 -1.03 10.23 4.30
N LYS A 165 -1.47 8.97 4.22
CA LYS A 165 -2.66 8.52 3.46
C LYS A 165 -3.80 8.08 4.37
N VAL A 166 -3.90 8.69 5.55
CA VAL A 166 -4.82 8.29 6.62
C VAL A 166 -5.58 9.51 7.10
N ILE A 167 -6.90 9.38 7.18
CA ILE A 167 -7.78 10.40 7.76
C ILE A 167 -8.37 9.82 9.04
N ILE A 168 -8.04 10.42 10.18
CA ILE A 168 -8.65 10.07 11.47
C ILE A 168 -10.04 10.68 11.52
N SER A 169 -11.04 9.87 11.86
CA SER A 169 -12.42 10.33 12.06
C SER A 169 -12.64 10.52 13.55
N ASP A 170 -12.71 11.77 14.02
CA ASP A 170 -13.12 12.09 15.39
C ASP A 170 -14.64 11.94 15.52
N GLU A 171 -15.11 10.94 16.26
CA GLU A 171 -16.49 10.91 16.73
C GLU A 171 -16.60 11.86 17.92
N MET A 172 -16.89 13.14 17.64
CA MET A 172 -17.58 13.96 18.64
C MET A 172 -19.00 13.40 18.79
N GLU A 173 -19.22 12.53 19.78
CA GLU A 173 -20.54 12.42 20.39
C GLU A 173 -20.87 13.78 21.03
N SER A 174 -21.58 14.64 20.31
CA SER A 174 -22.32 15.73 20.95
C SER A 174 -23.54 15.12 21.64
N SER A 175 -23.37 14.85 22.93
CA SER A 175 -24.47 14.51 23.83
C SER A 175 -25.50 15.66 23.94
N SER A 176 -26.77 15.30 23.75
CA SER A 176 -27.99 15.80 24.44
C SER A 176 -28.66 17.11 23.95
N PRO A 177 -29.96 17.37 24.28
CA PRO A 177 -30.92 16.53 25.04
C PRO A 177 -32.18 16.11 24.26
N GLU A 178 -32.85 15.09 24.80
CA GLU A 178 -34.22 14.71 24.49
C GLU A 178 -35.19 15.79 25.00
N ASP A 179 -36.19 16.13 24.18
CA ASP A 179 -37.45 16.78 24.58
C ASP A 179 -38.61 15.88 24.14
#